data_AF-A0A7V4WAV7-F1
#
_entry.id   AF-A0A7V4WAV7-F1
#
_cell.length_a   1.000
_cell.length_b   1.000
_cell.length_c   1.000
_cell.angle_alpha   90.00
_cell.angle_beta   90.00
_cell.angle_gamma   90.00
#
_symmetry.space_group_name_H-M   'P 1'
#
loop_
_entity.id
_entity.type
_entity.pdbx_description
1 polymer ?
#
loop_
_entity_poly.entity_id
_entity_poly.type
_entity_poly.pdbx_seq_one_letter_code
_entity_poly.pdbx_strand_id
1 'polypeptide(L)'
;MQMPYGDIDGNVLTMRFSSADFSIASVITAIREHLDVMEELGVKFLGAATEVTSGPTPVFRPTNIEAKFEYCGQGECKPCLERTYQVIWKGVIDTFPTEAEWAQAKRDFAQFIASQADLLRARIESSRE
;
A
#
# COMPACT_ATOMS: atom_id res chain seq x y z
N MET A 1 -3.01 -2.79 -21.97
CA MET A 1 -3.49 -3.63 -20.86
C MET A 1 -4.40 -2.80 -19.93
N GLN A 2 -5.36 -3.39 -19.21
CA GLN A 2 -6.10 -2.67 -18.17
C GLN A 2 -5.34 -2.76 -16.85
N MET A 3 -5.00 -1.62 -16.25
CA MET A 3 -4.25 -1.51 -15.00
C MET A 3 -5.09 -0.78 -13.94
N PRO A 4 -6.02 -1.46 -13.26
CA PRO A 4 -6.90 -0.81 -12.28
C PRO A 4 -6.14 -0.14 -11.13
N TYR A 5 -4.95 -0.63 -10.80
CA TYR A 5 -4.09 -0.09 -9.75
C TYR A 5 -2.87 0.64 -10.29
N GLY A 6 -2.75 0.88 -11.61
CA GLY A 6 -1.53 1.36 -12.23
C GLY A 6 -1.79 2.39 -13.32
N ASP A 7 -0.94 3.41 -13.36
CA ASP A 7 -0.96 4.45 -14.38
C ASP A 7 0.46 4.68 -14.91
N ILE A 8 0.61 4.74 -16.23
CA ILE A 8 1.91 4.97 -16.88
C ILE A 8 1.89 6.36 -17.51
N ASP A 9 2.76 7.23 -17.02
CA ASP A 9 3.01 8.56 -17.57
C ASP A 9 4.48 8.65 -18.04
N GLY A 10 4.66 8.73 -19.36
CA GLY A 10 5.99 8.69 -19.98
C GLY A 10 6.77 7.42 -19.63
N ASN A 11 7.85 7.58 -18.86
CA ASN A 11 8.71 6.50 -18.38
C ASN A 11 8.45 6.10 -16.91
N VAL A 12 7.38 6.60 -16.30
CA VAL A 12 7.05 6.33 -14.89
C VAL A 12 5.77 5.53 -14.77
N LEU A 13 5.82 4.42 -14.04
CA LEU A 13 4.66 3.69 -13.56
C LEU A 13 4.35 4.13 -12.12
N THR A 14 3.13 4.58 -11.90
CA THR A 14 2.59 4.83 -10.54
C THR A 14 1.54 3.79 -10.23
N MET A 15 1.78 2.99 -9.19
CA MET A 15 0.80 2.06 -8.65
C MET A 15 0.12 2.66 -7.42
N ARG A 16 -1.20 2.50 -7.30
CA ARG A 16 -2.01 3.05 -6.20
C ARG A 16 -2.83 1.96 -5.55
N PHE A 17 -2.64 1.76 -4.25
CA PHE A 17 -3.36 0.78 -3.44
C PHE A 17 -4.17 1.49 -2.35
N SER A 18 -5.37 0.99 -2.08
CA SER A 18 -6.22 1.48 -0.99
C SER A 18 -5.66 1.02 0.36
N SER A 19 -5.45 1.95 1.29
CA SER A 19 -5.07 1.59 2.67
C SER A 19 -6.17 0.90 3.47
N ALA A 20 -7.39 0.76 2.92
CA ALA A 20 -8.43 -0.08 3.53
C ALA A 20 -8.09 -1.57 3.43
N ASP A 21 -7.47 -1.92 2.30
CA ASP A 21 -7.24 -3.28 1.84
C ASP A 21 -5.79 -3.70 2.04
N PHE A 22 -4.85 -2.75 1.87
CA PHE A 22 -3.42 -3.01 1.92
C PHE A 22 -2.73 -2.15 2.99
N SER A 23 -1.61 -2.67 3.52
CA SER A 23 -0.68 -1.88 4.31
C SER A 23 0.53 -1.51 3.47
N ILE A 24 1.17 -0.36 3.75
CA ILE A 24 2.41 0.03 3.07
C ILE A 24 3.52 -1.01 3.28
N ALA A 25 3.53 -1.69 4.44
CA ALA A 25 4.50 -2.75 4.73
C ALA A 25 4.31 -3.96 3.80
N SER A 26 3.07 -4.38 3.55
CA SER A 26 2.75 -5.45 2.60
C SER A 26 3.18 -5.09 1.18
N VAL A 27 2.86 -3.86 0.73
CA VAL A 27 3.27 -3.37 -0.60
C VAL A 27 4.79 -3.33 -0.74
N ILE A 28 5.51 -2.79 0.25
CA ILE A 28 6.99 -2.76 0.22
C ILE A 28 7.57 -4.17 0.24
N THR A 29 6.96 -5.11 0.96
CA THR A 29 7.43 -6.50 1.04
C THR A 29 7.32 -7.18 -0.33
N ALA A 30 6.17 -7.06 -0.99
CA ALA A 30 5.97 -7.56 -2.36
C ALA A 30 6.94 -6.94 -3.38
N ILE A 31 7.21 -5.64 -3.25
CA ILE A 31 8.20 -4.95 -4.11
C ILE A 31 9.60 -5.51 -3.86
N ARG A 32 10.00 -5.67 -2.60
CA ARG A 32 11.32 -6.15 -2.22
C ARG A 32 11.62 -7.56 -2.75
N GLU A 33 10.62 -8.43 -2.80
CA GLU A 33 10.74 -9.80 -3.30
C GLU A 33 10.97 -9.89 -4.82
N HIS A 34 10.80 -8.78 -5.54
CA HIS A 34 10.89 -8.74 -7.01
C HIS A 34 11.82 -7.65 -7.56
N LEU A 35 12.70 -7.10 -6.71
CA LEU A 35 13.69 -6.07 -7.09
C LEU A 35 14.65 -6.55 -8.17
N ASP A 36 15.06 -7.81 -8.12
CA ASP A 36 15.89 -8.47 -9.12
C ASP A 36 15.23 -8.45 -10.51
N VAL A 37 13.96 -8.86 -10.60
CA VAL A 37 13.20 -8.89 -11.85
C VAL A 37 13.01 -7.47 -12.41
N MET A 38 12.78 -6.48 -11.54
CA MET A 38 12.67 -5.08 -11.97
C MET A 38 13.99 -4.54 -12.53
N GLU A 39 15.12 -4.90 -11.91
CA GLU A 39 16.45 -4.52 -12.38
C GLU A 39 16.74 -5.13 -13.77
N GLU A 40 16.41 -6.41 -13.99
CA GLU A 40 16.52 -7.05 -15.31
C GLU A 40 15.66 -6.38 -16.38
N LEU A 41 14.48 -5.87 -16.01
CA LEU A 41 13.60 -5.11 -16.90
C LEU A 41 14.08 -3.66 -17.15
N GLY A 42 15.16 -3.23 -16.50
CA GLY A 42 15.64 -1.85 -16.58
C GLY A 42 14.74 -0.85 -15.86
N VAL A 43 14.00 -1.29 -14.84
CA VAL A 43 13.06 -0.47 -14.06
C VAL A 43 13.59 -0.27 -12.64
N LYS A 44 13.66 0.99 -12.21
CA LYS A 44 14.07 1.37 -10.85
C LYS A 44 12.87 1.68 -9.98
N PHE A 45 12.87 1.18 -8.76
CA PHE A 45 11.92 1.59 -7.73
C PHE A 45 12.32 2.97 -7.17
N LEU A 46 11.44 3.96 -7.30
CA LEU A 46 11.68 5.32 -6.83
C LEU A 46 11.27 5.51 -5.36
N GLY A 47 10.36 4.67 -4.86
CA GLY A 47 9.86 4.74 -3.49
C GLY A 47 8.36 4.51 -3.40
N ALA A 48 7.89 4.36 -2.17
CA ALA A 48 6.48 4.26 -1.85
C ALA A 48 6.12 5.17 -0.67
N ALA A 49 4.94 5.77 -0.73
CA ALA A 49 4.44 6.66 0.32
C ALA A 49 2.93 6.49 0.49
N THR A 50 2.46 6.70 1.72
CA THR A 50 1.02 6.82 2.00
C THR A 50 0.65 8.29 1.95
N GLU A 51 -0.43 8.63 1.24
CA GLU A 51 -0.92 10.00 1.16
C GLU A 51 -1.30 10.52 2.56
N VAL A 52 -0.72 11.66 2.96
CA VAL A 52 -1.05 12.31 4.23
C VAL A 52 -2.22 13.27 3.98
N THR A 53 -3.40 12.90 4.47
CA THR A 53 -4.57 13.79 4.40
C THR A 53 -4.42 14.92 5.40
N SER A 54 -4.60 16.16 4.93
CA SER A 54 -4.53 17.36 5.77
C SER A 54 -5.92 17.70 6.33
N GLY A 55 -5.98 17.92 7.64
CA GLY A 55 -7.18 18.39 8.34
C GLY A 55 -7.87 17.33 9.21
N PRO A 56 -8.79 17.75 10.10
CA PRO A 56 -9.56 16.84 10.93
C PRO A 56 -10.58 16.09 10.05
N THR A 57 -10.33 14.81 9.79
CA THR A 57 -11.28 13.96 9.05
C THR A 57 -12.18 13.24 10.06
N PRO A 58 -13.49 13.56 10.15
CA PRO A 58 -14.39 12.95 11.14
C PRO A 58 -14.73 11.48 10.83
N VAL A 59 -14.29 10.96 9.69
CA VAL A 59 -14.55 9.59 9.23
C VAL A 59 -13.23 9.03 8.70
N PHE A 60 -12.88 7.80 9.10
CA PHE A 60 -11.75 7.07 8.53
C PHE A 60 -11.93 6.99 7.01
N ARG A 61 -11.09 7.71 6.25
CA ARG A 61 -11.03 7.62 4.80
C ARG A 61 -9.78 6.83 4.42
N PRO A 62 -9.92 5.75 3.64
CA PRO A 62 -8.76 5.08 3.07
C PRO A 62 -7.93 6.09 2.26
N THR A 63 -6.62 6.07 2.48
CA THR A 63 -5.64 6.88 1.76
C THR A 63 -4.93 6.02 0.73
N ASN A 64 -4.45 6.64 -0.34
CA ASN A 64 -3.67 5.90 -1.33
C ASN A 64 -2.27 5.60 -0.79
N ILE A 65 -1.85 4.35 -0.95
CA ILE A 65 -0.44 3.94 -0.91
C ILE A 65 0.04 4.02 -2.35
N GLU A 66 0.90 5.00 -2.65
CA GLU A 66 1.50 5.15 -3.97
C GLU A 66 2.89 4.49 -4.00
N ALA A 67 3.16 3.68 -5.01
CA ALA A 67 4.48 3.13 -5.32
C ALA A 67 4.89 3.56 -6.73
N LYS A 68 6.09 4.13 -6.88
CA LYS A 68 6.57 4.69 -8.15
C LYS A 68 7.76 3.92 -8.68
N PHE A 69 7.75 3.69 -9.99
CA PHE A 69 8.79 2.97 -10.72
C PHE A 69 9.15 3.75 -11.98
N GLU A 70 10.43 3.85 -12.29
CA GLU A 70 10.94 4.55 -13.46
C GLU A 70 11.69 3.59 -14.37
N TYR A 71 11.36 3.61 -15.66
CA TYR A 71 12.15 2.90 -16.66
C TYR A 71 13.41 3.70 -17.02
N CYS A 72 14.57 3.07 -16.84
CA CYS A 72 15.89 3.59 -17.18
C CYS A 72 16.64 2.68 -18.17
N GLY A 73 16.00 1.63 -18.67
CA GLY A 73 16.60 0.63 -19.56
C GLY A 73 16.79 1.10 -21.00
N GLN A 74 17.36 0.20 -21.81
CA GLN A 74 17.45 0.35 -23.26
C GLN A 74 16.34 -0.48 -23.90
N GLY A 75 15.52 0.13 -24.78
CA GLY A 75 14.44 -0.55 -25.50
C GLY A 75 13.06 0.06 -25.27
N GLU A 76 12.03 -0.77 -25.39
CA GLU A 76 10.64 -0.33 -25.30
C GLU A 76 10.20 -0.18 -23.84
N CYS A 77 10.00 1.06 -23.42
CA CYS A 77 9.62 1.41 -22.05
C CYS A 77 8.28 0.80 -21.61
N LYS A 78 7.25 0.94 -22.44
CA LYS A 78 5.87 0.58 -22.06
C LYS A 78 5.70 -0.91 -21.73
N PRO A 79 6.19 -1.86 -22.55
CA PRO A 79 6.13 -3.28 -22.19
C PRO A 79 6.87 -3.63 -20.90
N CYS A 80 8.02 -3.00 -20.63
CA CYS A 80 8.76 -3.20 -19.38
C CYS A 80 7.95 -2.74 -18.16
N LEU A 81 7.35 -1.55 -18.22
CA LEU A 81 6.49 -1.03 -17.15
C LEU A 81 5.20 -1.85 -16.98
N GLU A 82 4.56 -2.28 -18.06
CA GLU A 82 3.41 -3.19 -17.99
C GLU A 82 3.80 -4.54 -17.35
N ARG A 83 5.01 -5.04 -17.62
CA ARG A 83 5.52 -6.24 -16.97
C ARG A 83 5.81 -6.03 -15.49
N THR A 84 6.43 -4.90 -15.12
CA THR A 84 6.64 -4.52 -13.71
C THR A 84 5.31 -4.47 -12.96
N TYR A 85 4.28 -3.84 -13.53
CA TYR A 85 2.93 -3.82 -12.95
C TYR A 85 2.42 -5.23 -12.63
N GLN A 86 2.55 -6.17 -13.57
CA GLN A 86 2.09 -7.55 -13.37
C GLN A 86 2.85 -8.28 -12.27
N VAL A 87 4.18 -8.10 -12.23
CA VAL A 87 5.05 -8.74 -11.23
C VAL A 87 4.70 -8.24 -9.83
N ILE A 88 4.60 -6.92 -9.65
CA ILE A 88 4.23 -6.34 -8.36
C ILE A 88 2.82 -6.72 -7.96
N TRP A 89 1.85 -6.66 -8.87
CA TRP A 89 0.48 -7.05 -8.57
C TRP A 89 0.39 -8.50 -8.13
N LYS A 90 1.11 -9.41 -8.80
CA LYS A 90 1.20 -10.80 -8.40
C LYS A 90 1.82 -10.94 -7.02
N GLY A 91 2.95 -10.28 -6.74
CA GLY A 91 3.59 -10.31 -5.41
C GLY A 91 2.67 -9.79 -4.31
N VAL A 92 1.90 -8.73 -4.58
CA VAL A 92 0.92 -8.18 -3.62
C VAL A 92 -0.21 -9.17 -3.33
N ILE A 93 -0.67 -9.92 -4.34
CA ILE A 93 -1.67 -10.99 -4.14
C ILE A 93 -1.06 -12.17 -3.38
N ASP A 94 0.14 -12.61 -3.76
CA ASP A 94 0.81 -13.78 -3.17
C ASP A 94 1.21 -13.53 -1.70
N THR A 95 1.44 -12.26 -1.34
CA THR A 95 1.71 -11.82 0.04
C THR A 95 0.45 -11.41 0.81
N PHE A 96 -0.74 -11.53 0.22
CA PHE A 96 -1.99 -11.23 0.90
C PHE A 96 -2.22 -12.28 2.00
N PRO A 97 -2.53 -11.86 3.24
CA PRO A 97 -2.76 -12.80 4.34
C PRO A 97 -3.92 -13.73 4.00
N THR A 98 -3.85 -14.96 4.53
CA THR A 98 -4.99 -15.88 4.45
C THR A 98 -6.21 -15.26 5.13
N GLU A 99 -7.42 -15.71 4.77
CA GLU A 99 -8.66 -15.19 5.37
C GLU A 99 -8.65 -15.25 6.91
N ALA A 100 -8.08 -16.33 7.47
CA ALA A 100 -7.94 -16.51 8.90
C ALA A 100 -7.00 -15.47 9.54
N GLU A 101 -5.83 -15.24 8.93
CA GLU A 101 -4.86 -14.23 9.41
C GLU A 101 -5.44 -12.82 9.29
N TRP A 102 -6.12 -12.53 8.19
CA TRP A 102 -6.79 -11.25 7.97
C TRP A 102 -7.91 -11.00 8.99
N ALA A 103 -8.76 -12.00 9.23
CA ALA A 103 -9.83 -11.91 10.22
C ALA A 103 -9.30 -11.71 11.64
N GLN A 104 -8.20 -12.39 12.00
CA GLN A 104 -7.53 -12.21 13.28
C GLN A 104 -6.96 -10.79 13.41
N ALA A 105 -6.23 -10.31 12.40
CA ALA A 105 -5.67 -8.95 12.40
C ALA A 105 -6.77 -7.87 12.53
N LYS A 106 -7.92 -8.05 11.87
CA LYS A 106 -9.07 -7.13 12.01
C LYS A 106 -9.67 -7.17 13.42
N ARG A 107 -9.77 -8.35 14.04
CA ARG A 107 -10.23 -8.48 15.44
C ARG A 107 -9.30 -7.76 16.40
N ASP A 108 -7.99 -7.96 16.25
CA ASP A 108 -6.97 -7.33 17.11
C ASP A 108 -7.01 -5.81 16.98
N PHE A 109 -7.18 -5.31 15.75
CA PHE A 109 -7.34 -3.88 15.49
C PHE A 109 -8.62 -3.32 16.14
N ALA A 110 -9.75 -4.03 16.05
CA ALA A 110 -10.99 -3.60 16.70
C ALA A 110 -10.85 -3.52 18.22
N GLN A 111 -10.17 -4.49 18.83
CA GLN A 111 -9.88 -4.50 20.26
C GLN A 111 -8.98 -3.33 20.68
N PHE A 112 -7.97 -2.99 19.88
CA PHE A 112 -7.11 -1.84 20.10
C PHE A 112 -7.91 -0.52 20.10
N ILE A 113 -8.80 -0.33 19.12
CA ILE A 113 -9.66 0.85 19.04
C ILE A 113 -10.61 0.93 20.24
N ALA A 114 -11.24 -0.17 20.63
CA ALA A 114 -12.10 -0.22 21.82
C ALA A 114 -11.33 0.17 23.09
N SER A 115 -10.11 -0.36 23.26
CA SER A 115 -9.25 -0.03 24.40
C SER A 115 -8.86 1.45 24.44
N GLN A 116 -8.59 2.07 23.28
CA GLN A 116 -8.36 3.52 23.22
C GLN A 116 -9.61 4.33 23.61
N ALA A 117 -10.79 3.90 23.17
CA ALA A 117 -12.04 4.55 23.51
C ALA A 117 -12.30 4.49 25.03
N ASP A 118 -12.04 3.35 25.67
CA ASP A 118 -12.17 3.19 27.11
C ASP A 118 -11.18 4.07 27.88
N LEU A 119 -9.92 4.16 27.43
CA LEU A 119 -8.93 5.09 28.02
C LEU A 119 -9.38 6.56 27.91
N LEU A 120 -9.93 6.96 26.76
CA LEU A 120 -10.46 8.30 26.56
C LEU A 120 -11.65 8.57 27.49
N ARG A 121 -12.56 7.59 27.63
CA ARG A 121 -13.71 7.68 28.54
C ARG A 121 -13.25 7.84 29.99
N ALA A 122 -12.36 6.98 30.45
CA ALA A 122 -11.81 7.04 31.82
C ALA A 122 -11.10 8.38 32.09
N ARG A 123 -10.37 8.93 31.10
CA ARG A 123 -9.73 10.24 31.22
C ARG A 123 -10.75 11.37 31.36
N ILE A 124 -11.84 11.33 30.59
CA ILE A 124 -12.92 12.33 30.68
C ILE A 124 -13.61 12.24 32.04
N GLU A 125 -13.89 11.03 32.53
CA GLU A 125 -14.51 10.80 33.83
C GLU A 125 -13.62 11.31 34.97
N SER A 126 -12.34 10.95 34.99
CA SER A 126 -11.38 11.41 36.00
C SER A 126 -11.15 12.93 35.99
N SER A 127 -11.34 13.61 34.86
CA SER A 127 -11.20 15.08 34.78
C SER A 127 -12.42 15.86 35.29
N ARG A 128 -13.52 15.16 35.59
CA ARG A 128 -14.77 15.75 36.10
C ARG A 128 -14.91 15.64 37.61
N GLU A 129 -14.08 14.83 38.27
CA GLU A 129 -13.90 14.77 39.74
C GLU A 129 -12.83 15.77 40.19
#